data_AF-A0A7W8WYB5-F1
#
_entry.id   AF-A0A7W8WYB5-F1
#
_cell.length_a   1.000
_cell.length_b   1.000
_cell.length_c   1.000
_cell.angle_alpha   90.00
_cell.angle_beta   90.00
_cell.angle_gamma   90.00
#
_symmetry.space_group_name_H-M   'P 1'
#
loop_
_entity.id
_entity.type
_entity.pdbx_description
1 polymer ?
#
loop_
_entity_poly.entity_id
_entity_poly.type
_entity_poly.pdbx_seq_one_letter_code
_entity_poly.pdbx_strand_id
1 'polypeptide(L)'
;MTATTDIAEIFCDESGHDGENLMAGTTPVLAHSSLHMELAEATDLVAYLRRKTKAQSPALKSSDVLRDGQAIDELFGANGKLGGHVQVYLVEKAKFAVGKIIDLLIEEEAYRRGINLYAGGTAKQMADDLYEYGSRALGAEGWNDLVSGFTSLMRTKQRKGGEKEAVDSFFEKVDTYRLKSRRDKVSRVLELV
;
A
#
# COMPACT_ATOMS: atom_id res chain seq x y z
N MET A 1 -38.85 1.61 28.16
CA MET A 1 -38.49 1.80 26.74
C MET A 1 -36.99 2.02 26.70
N THR A 2 -36.23 0.95 26.51
CA THR A 2 -34.77 1.02 26.32
C THR A 2 -34.53 1.71 25.00
N ALA A 3 -33.91 2.89 25.03
CA ALA A 3 -33.33 3.49 23.85
C ALA A 3 -32.31 2.49 23.32
N THR A 4 -32.66 1.82 22.22
CA THR A 4 -31.66 1.19 21.36
C THR A 4 -30.74 2.33 20.95
N THR A 5 -29.53 2.33 21.47
CA THR A 5 -28.45 3.14 20.91
C THR A 5 -28.38 2.75 19.44
N ASP A 6 -28.59 3.70 18.53
CA ASP A 6 -28.36 3.45 17.11
C ASP A 6 -26.87 3.19 16.93
N ILE A 7 -26.49 1.91 16.95
CA ILE A 7 -25.13 1.46 16.71
C ILE A 7 -24.95 1.47 15.19
N ALA A 8 -24.11 2.37 14.69
CA ALA A 8 -23.73 2.35 13.29
C ALA A 8 -22.89 1.10 12.99
N GLU A 9 -23.38 0.25 12.07
CA GLU A 9 -22.60 -0.86 11.54
C GLU A 9 -21.71 -0.37 10.39
N ILE A 10 -20.42 -0.70 10.47
CA ILE A 10 -19.41 -0.34 9.46
C ILE A 10 -18.80 -1.64 8.95
N PHE A 11 -18.83 -1.81 7.63
CA PHE A 11 -18.23 -2.95 6.94
C PHE A 11 -16.88 -2.53 6.36
N CYS A 12 -15.84 -3.33 6.60
CA CYS A 12 -14.51 -3.10 6.06
C CYS A 12 -14.07 -4.24 5.15
N ASP A 13 -13.36 -3.91 4.08
CA ASP A 13 -12.74 -4.89 3.19
C ASP A 13 -11.37 -4.39 2.70
N GLU A 14 -10.54 -5.33 2.25
CA GLU A 14 -9.17 -5.08 1.81
C GLU A 14 -8.93 -5.64 0.42
N SER A 15 -8.20 -4.89 -0.40
CA SER A 15 -7.81 -5.31 -1.74
C SER A 15 -6.35 -5.02 -2.03
N GLY A 16 -5.76 -5.80 -2.94
CA GLY A 16 -4.35 -5.71 -3.30
C GLY A 16 -3.39 -6.26 -2.23
N HIS A 17 -3.89 -7.05 -1.27
CA HIS A 17 -3.07 -7.67 -0.22
C HIS A 17 -2.22 -8.83 -0.77
N ASP A 18 -0.90 -8.63 -0.80
CA ASP A 18 0.07 -9.66 -1.23
C ASP A 18 0.78 -10.38 -0.06
N GLY A 19 0.34 -10.10 1.18
CA GLY A 19 0.97 -10.60 2.40
C GLY A 19 2.45 -10.21 2.46
N GLU A 20 3.30 -11.20 2.76
CA GLU A 20 4.76 -11.01 2.82
C GLU A 20 5.39 -10.71 1.45
N ASN A 21 4.66 -10.86 0.34
CA ASN A 21 5.15 -10.59 -1.01
C ASN A 21 4.75 -9.20 -1.51
N LEU A 22 4.84 -8.20 -0.63
CA LEU A 22 4.35 -6.83 -0.87
C LEU A 22 4.71 -6.26 -2.26
N MET A 23 5.93 -6.47 -2.74
CA MET A 23 6.37 -5.93 -4.05
C MET A 23 6.09 -6.83 -5.26
N ALA A 24 5.60 -8.06 -5.06
CA ALA A 24 5.33 -9.01 -6.14
C ALA A 24 3.89 -8.96 -6.66
N GLY A 25 3.04 -8.12 -6.07
CA GLY A 25 1.65 -7.95 -6.46
C GLY A 25 1.47 -7.31 -7.83
N THR A 26 0.27 -7.43 -8.37
CA THR A 26 -0.12 -6.83 -9.67
C THR A 26 -0.53 -5.36 -9.55
N THR A 27 -0.77 -4.86 -8.34
CA THR A 27 -1.15 -3.46 -8.07
C THR A 27 -0.07 -2.79 -7.20
N PRO A 28 0.23 -1.50 -7.43
CA PRO A 28 1.18 -0.75 -6.60
C PRO A 28 0.59 -0.34 -5.24
N VAL A 29 -0.73 -0.50 -5.05
CA VAL A 29 -1.44 -0.06 -3.84
C VAL A 29 -2.13 -1.21 -3.12
N LEU A 30 -2.18 -1.10 -1.80
CA LEU A 30 -3.15 -1.76 -0.93
C LEU A 30 -4.32 -0.79 -0.74
N ALA A 31 -5.54 -1.29 -0.83
CA ALA A 31 -6.73 -0.52 -0.51
C ALA A 31 -7.40 -1.10 0.72
N HIS A 32 -7.73 -0.26 1.68
CA HIS A 32 -8.63 -0.57 2.78
C HIS A 32 -9.86 0.31 2.63
N SER A 33 -11.04 -0.29 2.54
CA SER A 33 -12.30 0.44 2.46
C SER A 33 -13.11 0.23 3.73
N SER A 34 -13.87 1.26 4.09
CA SER A 34 -14.95 1.18 5.07
C SER A 34 -16.23 1.71 4.44
N LEU A 35 -17.35 1.09 4.76
CA LEU A 35 -18.67 1.41 4.23
C LEU A 35 -19.70 1.43 5.36
N HIS A 36 -20.50 2.49 5.40
CA HIS A 36 -21.71 2.56 6.19
C HIS A 36 -22.90 2.88 5.27
N MET A 37 -23.88 1.97 5.23
CA MET A 37 -25.06 2.09 4.37
C MET A 37 -26.20 1.27 4.99
N GLU A 38 -27.41 1.80 4.93
CA GLU A 38 -28.60 1.09 5.38
C GLU A 38 -28.84 -0.17 4.54
N LEU A 39 -29.32 -1.24 5.17
CA LEU A 39 -29.50 -2.53 4.49
C LEU A 39 -30.44 -2.44 3.29
N ALA A 40 -31.50 -1.64 3.39
CA ALA A 40 -32.44 -1.42 2.29
C ALA A 40 -31.76 -0.75 1.08
N GLU A 41 -30.98 0.30 1.33
CA GLU A 41 -30.23 1.01 0.28
C GLU A 41 -29.17 0.11 -0.36
N ALA A 42 -28.43 -0.64 0.46
CA ALA A 42 -27.44 -1.61 -0.04
C ALA A 42 -28.09 -2.70 -0.90
N THR A 43 -29.27 -3.18 -0.50
CA THR A 43 -30.04 -4.18 -1.26
C THR A 43 -30.45 -3.63 -2.63
N ASP A 44 -30.97 -2.41 -2.67
CA ASP A 44 -31.37 -1.74 -3.91
C ASP A 44 -30.17 -1.48 -4.82
N LEU A 45 -29.03 -1.07 -4.27
CA LEU A 45 -27.79 -0.87 -5.00
C LEU A 45 -27.28 -2.18 -5.62
N VAL A 46 -27.26 -3.28 -4.87
CA VAL A 46 -26.85 -4.60 -5.40
C VAL A 46 -27.82 -5.06 -6.49
N ALA A 47 -29.13 -4.90 -6.30
CA ALA A 47 -30.13 -5.27 -7.30
C ALA A 47 -29.98 -4.44 -8.58
N TYR A 48 -29.70 -3.14 -8.44
CA TYR A 48 -29.39 -2.24 -9.55
C TYR A 48 -28.16 -2.73 -10.34
N LEU A 49 -27.04 -2.97 -9.65
CA LEU A 49 -25.80 -3.42 -10.28
C LEU A 49 -25.99 -4.77 -10.99
N ARG A 50 -26.72 -5.71 -10.38
CA ARG A 50 -27.01 -7.02 -11.00
C ARG A 50 -27.78 -6.90 -12.31
N ARG A 51 -28.81 -6.03 -12.36
CA ARG A 51 -29.57 -5.79 -13.61
C ARG A 51 -28.67 -5.21 -14.69
N LYS A 52 -27.78 -4.30 -14.30
CA LYS A 52 -26.87 -3.60 -15.21
C LYS A 52 -25.78 -4.52 -15.77
N THR A 53 -25.06 -5.22 -14.89
CA THR A 53 -23.94 -6.11 -15.27
C THR A 53 -24.39 -7.49 -15.75
N LYS A 54 -25.68 -7.82 -15.59
CA LYS A 54 -26.28 -9.14 -15.86
C LYS A 54 -25.62 -10.27 -15.04
N ALA A 55 -25.04 -9.96 -13.89
CA ALA A 55 -24.37 -10.93 -13.04
C ALA A 55 -25.35 -11.95 -12.44
N GLN A 56 -25.10 -13.24 -12.70
CA GLN A 56 -25.94 -14.35 -12.23
C GLN A 56 -25.39 -15.07 -11.00
N SER A 57 -24.14 -14.79 -10.60
CA SER A 57 -23.50 -15.42 -9.44
C SER A 57 -24.20 -15.05 -8.14
N PRO A 58 -24.30 -15.97 -7.15
CA PRO A 58 -24.88 -15.67 -5.83
C PRO A 58 -24.25 -14.46 -5.14
N ALA A 59 -22.94 -14.25 -5.31
CA ALA A 59 -22.23 -13.05 -4.91
C ALA A 59 -21.87 -12.21 -6.15
N LEU A 60 -22.23 -10.93 -6.15
CA LEU A 60 -21.80 -9.96 -7.16
C LEU A 60 -20.29 -9.72 -6.98
N LYS A 61 -19.49 -9.90 -8.04
CA LYS A 61 -18.04 -9.69 -7.97
C LYS A 61 -17.67 -8.33 -8.54
N SER A 62 -16.59 -7.74 -8.02
CA SER A 62 -16.04 -6.49 -8.54
C SER A 62 -15.72 -6.57 -10.03
N SER A 63 -15.25 -7.73 -10.51
CA SER A 63 -14.99 -7.99 -11.92
C SER A 63 -16.21 -7.83 -12.83
N ASP A 64 -17.42 -8.06 -12.31
CA ASP A 64 -18.66 -7.89 -13.08
C ASP A 64 -18.96 -6.40 -13.28
N VAL A 65 -18.72 -5.60 -12.24
CA VAL A 65 -18.93 -4.15 -12.23
C VAL A 65 -17.86 -3.44 -13.06
N LEU A 66 -16.59 -3.82 -12.92
CA LEU A 66 -15.46 -3.18 -13.59
C LEU A 66 -15.48 -3.30 -15.12
N ARG A 67 -16.26 -4.24 -15.67
CA ARG A 67 -16.44 -4.41 -17.13
C ARG A 67 -17.43 -3.41 -17.72
N ASP A 68 -18.25 -2.76 -16.90
CA ASP A 68 -19.21 -1.74 -17.30
C ASP A 68 -18.73 -0.37 -16.79
N GLY A 69 -18.08 0.40 -17.66
CA GLY A 69 -17.55 1.72 -17.29
C GLY A 69 -18.63 2.68 -16.79
N GLN A 70 -19.86 2.58 -17.31
CA GLN A 70 -20.97 3.42 -16.86
C GLN A 70 -21.41 3.04 -15.43
N ALA A 71 -21.32 1.76 -15.06
CA ALA A 71 -21.57 1.33 -13.69
C ALA A 71 -20.54 1.90 -12.71
N ILE A 72 -19.27 2.04 -13.11
CA ILE A 72 -18.23 2.67 -12.28
C ILE A 72 -18.56 4.14 -12.05
N ASP A 73 -18.89 4.88 -13.10
CA ASP A 73 -19.22 6.32 -13.00
C ASP A 73 -20.45 6.56 -12.13
N GLU A 74 -21.45 5.69 -12.20
CA GLU A 74 -22.66 5.78 -11.37
C GLU A 74 -22.43 5.37 -9.91
N LEU A 75 -21.35 4.65 -9.61
CA LEU A 75 -20.97 4.30 -8.23
C LEU A 75 -20.11 5.39 -7.59
N PHE A 76 -19.07 5.84 -8.31
CA PHE A 76 -17.99 6.67 -7.77
C PHE A 76 -17.90 8.08 -8.36
N GLY A 77 -18.72 8.40 -9.37
CA GLY A 77 -18.77 9.75 -9.93
C GLY A 77 -19.28 10.79 -8.93
N ALA A 78 -19.34 12.06 -9.35
CA ALA A 78 -19.67 13.19 -8.48
C ALA A 78 -21.00 13.04 -7.72
N ASN A 79 -21.99 12.36 -8.34
CA ASN A 79 -23.29 12.03 -7.73
C ASN A 79 -23.47 10.50 -7.64
N GLY A 80 -22.36 9.78 -7.47
CA GLY A 80 -22.33 8.33 -7.44
C GLY A 80 -23.08 7.77 -6.23
N LYS A 81 -23.63 6.56 -6.38
CA LYS A 81 -24.44 5.89 -5.36
C LYS A 81 -23.65 5.51 -4.09
N LEU A 82 -22.32 5.58 -4.12
CA LEU A 82 -21.47 5.37 -2.94
C LEU A 82 -21.00 6.68 -2.29
N GLY A 83 -21.36 7.83 -2.85
CA GLY A 83 -20.99 9.14 -2.33
C GLY A 83 -21.50 9.31 -0.89
N GLY A 84 -20.60 9.62 0.04
CA GLY A 84 -20.93 9.78 1.46
C GLY A 84 -21.02 8.46 2.26
N HIS A 85 -21.06 7.31 1.60
CA HIS A 85 -21.16 6.00 2.25
C HIS A 85 -19.83 5.28 2.40
N VAL A 86 -18.86 5.55 1.52
CA VAL A 86 -17.59 4.84 1.46
C VAL A 86 -16.41 5.76 1.73
N GLN A 87 -15.45 5.25 2.51
CA GLN A 87 -14.11 5.83 2.66
C GLN A 87 -13.10 4.79 2.19
N VAL A 88 -12.18 5.20 1.32
CA VAL A 88 -11.12 4.33 0.81
C VAL A 88 -9.77 4.93 1.16
N TYR A 89 -8.98 4.16 1.89
CA TYR A 89 -7.60 4.49 2.20
C TYR A 89 -6.66 3.67 1.30
N LEU A 90 -5.78 4.36 0.59
CA LEU A 90 -4.80 3.75 -0.29
C LEU A 90 -3.41 3.85 0.30
N VAL A 91 -2.70 2.73 0.33
CA VAL A 91 -1.29 2.66 0.73
C VAL A 91 -0.47 2.27 -0.49
N GLU A 92 0.39 3.18 -0.93
CA GLU A 92 1.38 2.86 -1.97
C GLU A 92 2.48 1.97 -1.35
N LYS A 93 2.68 0.80 -1.94
CA LYS A 93 3.44 -0.31 -1.36
C LYS A 93 4.93 -0.02 -1.32
N ALA A 94 5.49 0.59 -2.37
CA ALA A 94 6.91 0.93 -2.41
C ALA A 94 7.23 2.02 -1.38
N LYS A 95 6.38 3.04 -1.25
CA LYS A 95 6.47 4.10 -0.25
C LYS A 95 6.36 3.56 1.16
N PHE A 96 5.45 2.62 1.39
CA PHE A 96 5.36 1.94 2.68
C PHE A 96 6.63 1.15 3.01
N ALA A 97 7.14 0.37 2.04
CA ALA A 97 8.39 -0.38 2.22
C ALA A 97 9.59 0.53 2.48
N VAL A 98 9.69 1.65 1.76
CA VAL A 98 10.72 2.68 1.96
C VAL A 98 10.60 3.31 3.35
N GLY A 99 9.39 3.64 3.81
CA GLY A 99 9.18 4.10 5.17
C GLY A 99 9.73 3.10 6.20
N LYS A 100 9.56 1.79 5.95
CA LYS A 100 10.11 0.74 6.81
C LYS A 100 11.61 0.56 6.70
N ILE A 101 12.24 0.86 5.56
CA ILE A 101 13.70 0.98 5.46
C ILE A 101 14.19 2.07 6.41
N ILE A 102 13.56 3.25 6.38
CA ILE A 102 13.94 4.36 7.27
C ILE A 102 13.70 4.00 8.75
N ASP A 103 12.50 3.50 9.08
CA ASP A 103 12.15 3.13 10.46
C ASP A 103 13.15 2.11 11.01
N LEU A 104 13.37 0.99 10.31
CA LEU A 104 14.11 -0.14 10.88
C LEU A 104 15.63 -0.01 10.80
N LEU A 105 16.16 0.69 9.79
CA LEU A 105 17.61 0.76 9.55
C LEU A 105 18.25 2.07 9.99
N ILE A 106 17.48 3.18 10.02
CA ILE A 106 18.00 4.51 10.36
C ILE A 106 17.44 4.98 11.70
N GLU A 107 16.12 4.95 11.86
CA GLU A 107 15.45 5.54 13.03
C GLU A 107 15.77 4.78 14.31
N GLU A 108 15.73 3.45 14.30
CA GLU A 108 16.06 2.62 15.48
C GLU A 108 17.48 2.90 16.02
N GLU A 109 18.46 3.14 15.15
CA GLU A 109 19.82 3.51 15.55
C GLU A 109 19.92 4.98 16.00
N ALA A 110 19.23 5.90 15.33
CA ALA A 110 19.16 7.30 15.73
C ALA A 110 18.54 7.44 17.13
N TYR A 111 17.43 6.75 17.38
CA TYR A 111 16.75 6.72 18.67
C TYR A 111 17.65 6.17 19.78
N ARG A 112 18.40 5.09 19.51
CA ARG A 112 19.40 4.54 20.44
C ARG A 112 20.47 5.57 20.82
N ARG A 113 20.80 6.50 19.93
CA ARG A 113 21.72 7.62 20.16
C ARG A 113 21.04 8.86 20.77
N GLY A 114 19.76 8.79 21.11
CA GLY A 114 18.98 9.89 21.67
C GLY A 114 18.49 10.92 20.63
N ILE A 115 18.50 10.56 19.35
CA ILE A 115 18.04 11.42 18.25
C ILE A 115 16.63 10.98 17.83
N ASN A 116 15.65 11.86 17.98
CA ASN A 116 14.28 11.59 17.55
C ASN A 116 14.06 12.12 16.12
N LEU A 117 14.06 11.24 15.13
CA LEU A 117 13.83 11.61 13.72
C LEU A 117 12.37 11.84 13.36
N TYR A 118 11.43 11.43 14.20
CA TYR A 118 10.02 11.76 14.04
C TYR A 118 9.74 13.21 14.45
N ALA A 119 10.46 13.73 15.45
CA ALA A 119 10.38 15.13 15.83
C ALA A 119 10.82 16.02 14.65
N GLY A 120 9.90 16.80 14.10
CA GLY A 120 10.15 17.64 12.93
C GLY A 120 10.03 16.94 11.57
N GLY A 121 9.62 15.66 11.53
CA GLY A 121 9.29 14.96 10.30
C GLY A 121 10.48 14.51 9.44
N THR A 122 11.69 14.45 10.01
CA THR A 122 12.91 14.06 9.27
C THR A 122 12.82 12.63 8.71
N ALA A 123 12.36 11.66 9.50
CA ALA A 123 12.17 10.28 9.03
C ALA A 123 11.20 10.22 7.83
N LYS A 124 10.10 10.99 7.92
CA LYS A 124 9.13 11.11 6.83
C LYS A 124 9.76 11.74 5.58
N GLN A 125 10.54 12.81 5.74
CA GLN A 125 11.22 13.48 4.63
C GLN A 125 12.22 12.55 3.93
N MET A 126 12.99 11.76 4.69
CA MET A 126 13.91 10.76 4.13
C MET A 126 13.16 9.70 3.32
N ALA A 127 12.03 9.19 3.83
CA ALA A 127 11.21 8.23 3.12
C ALA A 127 10.60 8.83 1.84
N ASP A 128 10.09 10.07 1.93
CA ASP A 128 9.53 10.80 0.79
C ASP A 128 10.61 11.06 -0.29
N ASP A 129 11.83 11.47 0.11
CA ASP A 129 12.95 11.68 -0.82
C ASP A 129 13.42 10.37 -1.48
N LEU A 130 13.55 9.27 -0.71
CA LEU A 130 13.97 7.98 -1.28
C LEU A 130 12.89 7.44 -2.24
N TYR A 131 11.62 7.55 -1.90
CA TYR A 131 10.51 7.15 -2.78
C TYR A 131 10.43 8.00 -4.06
N GLU A 132 10.47 9.32 -3.95
CA GLU A 132 10.29 10.22 -5.10
C GLU A 132 11.47 10.17 -6.09
N TYR A 133 12.70 10.06 -5.58
CA TYR A 133 13.90 10.17 -6.39
C TYR A 133 14.63 8.84 -6.64
N GLY A 134 14.32 7.77 -5.89
CA GLY A 134 15.03 6.50 -5.94
C GLY A 134 15.09 5.86 -7.33
N SER A 135 13.95 5.76 -8.02
CA SER A 135 13.90 5.22 -9.39
C SER A 135 14.78 5.98 -10.38
N ARG A 136 14.85 7.32 -10.26
CA ARG A 136 15.71 8.15 -11.11
C ARG A 136 17.18 8.09 -10.70
N ALA A 137 17.47 7.89 -9.41
CA ALA A 137 18.82 7.83 -8.88
C ALA A 137 19.51 6.49 -9.17
N LEU A 138 18.76 5.39 -9.11
CA LEU A 138 19.26 4.01 -9.21
C LEU A 138 18.94 3.32 -10.55
N GLY A 139 18.04 3.91 -11.34
CA GLY A 139 17.39 3.23 -12.46
C GLY A 139 16.25 2.32 -11.98
N ALA A 140 15.34 1.95 -12.89
CA ALA A 140 14.17 1.14 -12.55
C ALA A 140 14.54 -0.23 -11.98
N GLU A 141 15.56 -0.88 -12.54
CA GLU A 141 16.06 -2.18 -12.07
C GLU A 141 16.64 -2.09 -10.65
N GLY A 142 17.55 -1.14 -10.41
CA GLY A 142 18.17 -0.96 -9.09
C GLY A 142 17.16 -0.54 -8.02
N TRP A 143 16.18 0.28 -8.39
CA TRP A 143 15.07 0.62 -7.50
C TRP A 143 14.23 -0.59 -7.12
N ASN A 144 13.81 -1.38 -8.12
CA ASN A 144 13.00 -2.57 -7.88
C ASN A 144 13.77 -3.61 -7.05
N ASP A 145 15.06 -3.79 -7.32
CA ASP A 145 15.92 -4.70 -6.56
C ASP A 145 16.10 -4.24 -5.10
N LEU A 146 16.32 -2.94 -4.85
CA LEU A 146 16.41 -2.41 -3.47
C LEU A 146 15.12 -2.66 -2.67
N VAL A 147 13.97 -2.24 -3.20
CA VAL A 147 12.70 -2.33 -2.46
C VAL A 147 12.23 -3.79 -2.35
N SER A 148 12.40 -4.59 -3.41
CA SER A 148 12.04 -6.02 -3.37
C SER A 148 12.98 -6.83 -2.48
N GLY A 149 14.28 -6.50 -2.48
CA GLY A 149 15.28 -7.09 -1.58
C GLY A 149 14.93 -6.84 -0.13
N PHE A 150 14.59 -5.59 0.23
CA PHE A 150 14.14 -5.26 1.58
C PHE A 150 12.89 -6.03 1.98
N THR A 151 11.85 -6.04 1.14
CA THR A 151 10.62 -6.78 1.48
C THR A 151 10.84 -8.29 1.54
N SER A 152 11.78 -8.83 0.76
CA SER A 152 12.22 -10.24 0.82
C SER A 152 12.96 -10.55 2.13
N LEU A 153 13.83 -9.65 2.59
CA LEU A 153 14.57 -9.77 3.84
C LEU A 153 13.61 -9.86 5.05
N MET A 154 12.57 -9.03 5.04
CA MET A 154 11.58 -8.95 6.12
C MET A 154 10.60 -10.14 6.19
N ARG A 155 10.56 -11.03 5.18
CA ARG A 155 9.63 -12.17 5.18
C ARG A 155 9.96 -13.15 6.30
N THR A 156 8.95 -13.65 7.01
CA THR A 156 9.18 -14.73 7.99
C THR A 156 9.34 -16.08 7.31
N LYS A 157 8.69 -16.30 6.15
CA LYS A 157 8.71 -17.56 5.42
C LYS A 157 9.40 -17.44 4.07
N GLN A 158 10.13 -18.49 3.69
CA GLN A 158 10.72 -18.61 2.38
C GLN A 158 9.67 -19.03 1.34
N ARG A 159 9.74 -18.46 0.14
CA ARG A 159 8.92 -18.90 -1.00
C ARG A 159 9.36 -20.31 -1.41
N LYS A 160 8.41 -21.18 -1.77
CA LYS A 160 8.77 -22.43 -2.47
C LYS A 160 9.49 -22.08 -3.78
N GLY A 161 10.78 -22.44 -3.86
CA GLY A 161 11.63 -22.25 -5.05
C GLY A 161 12.24 -20.87 -5.24
N GLY A 162 12.20 -19.98 -4.24
CA GLY A 162 12.91 -18.70 -4.27
C GLY A 162 13.90 -18.59 -3.11
N GLU A 163 15.05 -17.97 -3.36
CA GLU A 163 15.99 -17.59 -2.30
C GLU A 163 15.45 -16.37 -1.57
N LYS A 164 15.41 -16.44 -0.23
CA LYS A 164 15.09 -15.30 0.62
C LYS A 164 16.31 -14.38 0.64
N GLU A 165 16.10 -13.07 0.58
CA GLU A 165 17.19 -12.11 0.75
C GLU A 165 17.86 -12.30 2.11
N ALA A 166 19.19 -12.45 2.12
CA ALA A 166 19.99 -12.52 3.32
C ALA A 166 20.42 -11.11 3.75
N VAL A 167 20.74 -10.94 5.04
CA VAL A 167 21.18 -9.64 5.60
C VAL A 167 22.40 -9.11 4.83
N ASP A 168 23.46 -9.91 4.73
CA ASP A 168 24.72 -9.48 4.10
C ASP A 168 24.52 -9.09 2.62
N SER A 169 23.80 -9.92 1.86
CA SER A 169 23.45 -9.65 0.46
C SER A 169 22.64 -8.35 0.31
N PHE A 170 21.70 -8.07 1.22
CA PHE A 170 20.96 -6.82 1.20
C PHE A 170 21.86 -5.60 1.43
N PHE A 171 22.78 -5.65 2.39
CA PHE A 171 23.70 -4.54 2.63
C PHE A 171 24.74 -4.35 1.50
N GLU A 172 25.19 -5.43 0.86
CA GLU A 172 26.02 -5.35 -0.36
C GLU A 172 25.30 -4.61 -1.50
N LYS A 173 23.98 -4.83 -1.64
CA LYS A 173 23.14 -4.08 -2.59
C LYS A 173 23.07 -2.60 -2.22
N VAL A 174 22.82 -2.28 -0.94
CA VAL A 174 22.80 -0.89 -0.46
C VAL A 174 24.12 -0.19 -0.78
N ASP A 175 25.26 -0.82 -0.49
CA ASP A 175 26.59 -0.29 -0.80
C ASP A 175 26.76 -0.03 -2.31
N THR A 176 26.33 -0.98 -3.13
CA THR A 176 26.35 -0.85 -4.58
C THR A 176 25.51 0.35 -5.04
N TYR A 177 24.32 0.53 -4.47
CA TYR A 177 23.42 1.62 -4.84
C TYR A 177 23.87 2.97 -4.31
N ARG A 178 24.51 3.02 -3.14
CA ARG A 178 25.18 4.21 -2.62
C ARG A 178 26.22 4.74 -3.60
N LEU A 179 27.05 3.85 -4.16
CA LEU A 179 28.09 4.21 -5.14
C LEU A 179 27.53 4.59 -6.52
N LYS A 180 26.38 4.04 -6.91
CA LYS A 180 25.73 4.30 -8.21
C LYS A 180 24.80 5.51 -8.20
N SER A 181 24.30 5.91 -7.03
CA SER A 181 23.32 6.98 -6.89
C SER A 181 23.83 8.28 -7.51
N ARG A 182 23.00 8.88 -8.37
CA ARG A 182 23.30 10.15 -9.05
C ARG A 182 22.58 11.35 -8.44
N ARG A 183 21.99 11.20 -7.26
CA ARG A 183 21.14 12.23 -6.62
C ARG A 183 21.49 12.35 -5.14
N ASP A 184 21.94 13.54 -4.75
CA ASP A 184 22.35 13.88 -3.38
C ASP A 184 21.31 13.45 -2.31
N LYS A 185 20.03 13.75 -2.55
CA LYS A 185 18.93 13.36 -1.64
C LYS A 185 18.87 11.85 -1.36
N VAL A 186 19.06 11.03 -2.40
CA VAL A 186 19.04 9.56 -2.27
C VAL A 186 20.34 9.07 -1.65
N SER A 187 21.48 9.62 -2.09
CA SER A 187 22.79 9.25 -1.55
C SER A 187 22.88 9.46 -0.04
N ARG A 188 22.39 10.59 0.46
CA ARG A 188 22.36 10.88 1.92
C ARG A 188 21.52 9.89 2.72
N VAL A 189 20.43 9.38 2.16
CA VAL A 189 19.63 8.35 2.82
C VAL A 189 20.38 7.02 2.82
N LEU A 190 20.94 6.62 1.68
CA LEU A 190 21.70 5.36 1.55
C LEU A 190 23.03 5.37 2.33
N GLU A 191 23.57 6.52 2.68
CA GLU A 191 24.75 6.66 3.56
C GLU A 191 24.45 6.35 5.03
N LEU A 192 23.18 6.41 5.43
CA LEU A 192 22.72 6.15 6.80
C LEU A 192 22.21 4.72 7.01
N VAL A 193 22.05 3.96 5.92
CA VAL A 193 21.71 2.53 5.93
C VAL A 193 22.99 1.73 5.99
#